data_AF-A0A1H7XZ46-F1
#
_entry.id   AF-A0A1H7XZ46-F1
#
_cell.length_a   1.000
_cell.length_b   1.000
_cell.length_c   1.000
_cell.angle_alpha   90.00
_cell.angle_beta   90.00
_cell.angle_gamma   90.00
#
_symmetry.space_group_name_H-M   'P 1'
#
loop_
_entity.id
_entity.type
_entity.pdbx_description
1 polymer ?
#
loop_
_entity_poly.entity_id
_entity_poly.type
_entity_poly.pdbx_seq_one_letter_code
_entity_poly.pdbx_strand_id
1 'polypeptide(L)'
;MSTTKFLSGALAGLATGVLVGLLIAPDSGEETRKKIRYKTSNLRNKFGRIVGKGSKDLAELKKVFEHEVTGLKDDVRERILRLIDESRTSYDDFKSEVENS
;
A
#
# COMPACT_ATOMS: atom_id res chain seq x y z
N MET A 1 2.29 -6.54 -20.65
CA MET A 1 1.39 -5.39 -20.91
C MET A 1 0.06 -5.36 -20.10
N SER A 2 -0.08 -6.05 -18.95
CA SER A 2 -1.34 -5.93 -18.14
C SER A 2 -1.14 -5.36 -16.73
N THR A 3 0.08 -5.37 -16.17
CA THR A 3 0.36 -4.77 -14.86
C THR A 3 0.05 -3.28 -14.87
N THR A 4 0.42 -2.58 -15.94
CA THR A 4 0.15 -1.14 -16.14
C THR A 4 -1.34 -0.82 -16.14
N LYS A 5 -2.19 -1.66 -16.75
CA LYS A 5 -3.65 -1.45 -16.81
C LYS A 5 -4.32 -1.65 -15.45
N PHE A 6 -3.86 -2.65 -14.69
CA PHE A 6 -4.34 -2.91 -13.34
C PHE A 6 -3.91 -1.78 -12.39
N LEU A 7 -2.64 -1.38 -12.48
CA LEU A 7 -2.08 -0.29 -11.67
C LEU A 7 -2.77 1.04 -11.97
N SER A 8 -3.06 1.35 -13.25
CA SER A 8 -3.81 2.55 -13.62
C SER A 8 -5.25 2.52 -13.12
N GLY A 9 -5.91 1.35 -13.12
CA GLY A 9 -7.25 1.18 -12.56
C GLY A 9 -7.27 1.38 -11.04
N ALA A 10 -6.28 0.83 -10.33
CA ALA A 10 -6.13 1.01 -8.89
C ALA A 10 -5.84 2.47 -8.52
N LEU A 11 -4.94 3.15 -9.25
CA LEU A 11 -4.64 4.57 -9.06
C LEU A 11 -5.85 5.46 -9.31
N ALA A 12 -6.59 5.21 -10.40
CA ALA A 12 -7.82 5.93 -10.70
C ALA A 12 -8.90 5.72 -9.63
N GLY A 13 -9.02 4.50 -9.10
CA GLY A 13 -9.93 4.16 -8.00
C GLY A 13 -9.56 4.88 -6.70
N LEU A 14 -8.28 4.91 -6.33
CA LEU A 14 -7.81 5.63 -5.15
C LEU A 14 -8.00 7.14 -5.28
N ALA A 15 -7.65 7.73 -6.42
CA ALA A 15 -7.81 9.17 -6.65
C ALA A 15 -9.29 9.57 -6.57
N THR A 16 -10.17 8.80 -7.23
CA THR A 16 -11.62 9.04 -7.16
C THR A 16 -12.15 8.86 -5.74
N GLY A 17 -11.69 7.84 -5.01
CA GLY A 17 -12.11 7.60 -3.63
C GLY A 17 -11.66 8.68 -2.65
N VAL A 18 -10.44 9.19 -2.79
CA VAL A 18 -9.94 10.31 -1.99
C VAL A 18 -10.68 11.60 -2.31
N LEU A 19 -10.92 11.89 -3.59
CA LEU A 19 -11.68 13.07 -4.01
C LEU A 19 -13.11 13.00 -3.44
N VAL A 20 -13.80 11.87 -3.59
CA VAL A 20 -15.14 11.67 -3.04
C VAL A 20 -15.14 11.77 -1.51
N GLY A 21 -14.18 11.14 -0.83
CA GLY A 21 -14.06 11.20 0.63
C GLY A 21 -13.75 12.61 1.17
N LEU A 22 -12.91 13.36 0.47
CA LEU A 22 -12.56 14.75 0.81
C LEU A 22 -13.71 15.72 0.50
N LEU A 23 -14.45 15.49 -0.59
CA LEU A 23 -15.65 16.26 -0.94
C LEU A 23 -16.79 16.01 0.07
N ILE A 24 -16.92 14.80 0.58
CA ILE A 24 -17.94 14.43 1.58
C ILE A 24 -17.57 14.96 2.97
N ALA A 25 -16.27 15.02 3.33
CA ALA A 25 -15.80 15.52 4.61
C ALA A 25 -14.75 16.64 4.43
N PRO A 26 -15.18 17.89 4.21
CA PRO A 26 -14.27 19.02 4.17
C PRO A 26 -13.86 19.46 5.58
N ASP A 27 -12.60 19.23 5.93
CA ASP A 27 -11.94 19.89 7.08
C ASP A 27 -11.47 21.29 6.68
N SER A 28 -11.39 22.23 7.63
CA SER A 28 -10.85 23.58 7.34
C SER A 28 -9.35 23.52 7.02
N GLY A 29 -8.88 24.39 6.13
CA GLY A 29 -7.48 24.38 5.67
C GLY A 29 -6.45 24.69 6.77
N GLU A 30 -6.84 25.43 7.81
CA GLU A 30 -5.99 25.66 8.99
C GLU A 30 -5.84 24.39 9.83
N GLU A 31 -6.96 23.72 10.13
CA GLU A 31 -6.97 22.45 10.87
C GLU A 31 -6.24 21.34 10.10
N THR A 32 -6.36 21.32 8.77
CA THR A 32 -5.62 20.39 7.91
C THR A 32 -4.11 20.58 8.05
N ARG A 33 -3.61 21.82 8.04
CA ARG A 33 -2.17 22.10 8.22
C ARG A 33 -1.67 21.74 9.63
N LYS A 34 -2.46 22.03 10.67
CA LYS A 34 -2.15 21.61 12.05
C LYS A 34 -2.12 20.07 12.16
N LYS A 35 -3.14 19.38 11.65
CA LYS A 35 -3.23 17.91 11.60
C LYS A 35 -2.07 17.30 10.84
N ILE A 36 -1.67 17.86 9.69
CA ILE A 36 -0.51 17.37 8.92
C ILE A 36 0.76 17.48 9.76
N ARG A 37 1.06 18.65 10.34
CA ARG A 37 2.28 18.83 11.17
C ARG A 37 2.32 17.85 12.34
N TYR A 38 1.21 17.67 13.06
CA TYR A 38 1.12 16.74 14.17
C TYR A 38 1.22 15.28 13.73
N LYS A 39 0.51 14.91 12.65
CA LYS A 39 0.55 13.55 12.10
C LYS A 39 1.93 13.22 11.56
N THR A 40 2.65 14.13 10.89
CA THR A 40 3.98 13.86 10.31
C THR A 40 4.97 13.34 11.35
N SER A 41 5.01 13.93 12.55
CA SER A 41 5.91 13.47 13.62
C SER A 41 5.57 12.05 14.08
N ASN A 42 4.29 11.77 14.33
CA ASN A 42 3.83 10.43 14.72
C ASN A 42 3.89 9.42 13.57
N LEU A 43 3.76 9.88 12.34
CA LEU A 43 3.74 9.06 11.14
C LEU A 43 5.12 8.48 10.90
N ARG A 44 6.21 9.24 11.04
CA ARG A 44 7.58 8.71 10.91
C ARG A 44 7.83 7.51 11.84
N ASN A 45 7.46 7.63 13.10
CA ASN A 45 7.65 6.56 14.09
C ASN A 45 6.73 5.35 13.84
N LYS A 46 5.48 5.59 13.42
CA LYS A 46 4.58 4.51 13.02
C LYS A 46 5.00 3.86 11.70
N PHE A 47 5.59 4.62 10.78
CA PHE A 47 5.97 4.18 9.45
C PHE A 47 7.07 3.14 9.55
N GLY A 48 8.15 3.38 10.31
CA GLY A 48 9.17 2.35 10.52
C GLY A 48 8.61 1.05 11.12
N ARG A 49 7.62 1.17 12.03
CA ARG A 49 6.97 0.01 12.66
C ARG A 49 6.01 -0.74 11.72
N ILE A 50 5.31 -0.01 10.85
CA ILE A 50 4.42 -0.55 9.83
C ILE A 50 5.24 -1.18 8.71
N VAL A 51 6.32 -0.55 8.28
CA VAL A 51 7.27 -1.09 7.31
C VAL A 51 7.85 -2.42 7.79
N GLY A 52 8.26 -2.50 9.06
CA GLY A 52 8.73 -3.76 9.66
C GLY A 52 7.68 -4.87 9.77
N LYS A 53 6.39 -4.55 9.85
CA LYS A 53 5.28 -5.53 9.87
C LYS A 53 4.75 -5.86 8.48
N GLY A 54 4.79 -4.90 7.56
CA GLY A 54 4.30 -5.02 6.20
C GLY A 54 4.93 -6.20 5.46
N SER A 55 6.24 -6.41 5.63
CA SER A 55 6.93 -7.56 5.02
C SER A 55 6.39 -8.92 5.50
N LYS A 56 5.91 -9.01 6.75
CA LYS A 56 5.31 -10.25 7.30
C LYS A 56 3.89 -10.44 6.76
N ASP A 57 3.10 -9.37 6.78
CA ASP A 57 1.71 -9.41 6.30
C ASP A 57 1.66 -9.70 4.79
N LEU A 58 2.59 -9.15 4.00
CA LEU A 58 2.77 -9.45 2.57
C LEU A 58 3.11 -10.93 2.32
N ALA A 59 3.96 -11.53 3.16
CA ALA A 59 4.31 -12.94 3.06
C ALA A 59 3.13 -13.87 3.42
N GLU A 60 2.29 -13.47 4.38
CA GLU A 60 1.07 -14.19 4.73
C GLU A 60 0.01 -14.08 3.63
N LEU A 61 -0.18 -12.88 3.07
CA LEU A 61 -1.01 -12.64 1.89
C LEU A 61 -0.61 -13.53 0.72
N LYS A 62 0.70 -13.64 0.43
CA LYS A 62 1.21 -14.54 -0.61
C LYS A 62 0.76 -15.99 -0.38
N LYS A 63 0.89 -16.50 0.85
CA LYS A 63 0.47 -17.88 1.20
C LYS A 63 -1.03 -18.09 1.04
N VAL A 64 -1.86 -17.18 1.55
CA VAL A 64 -3.31 -17.25 1.41
C VAL A 64 -3.70 -17.21 -0.07
N PHE A 65 -3.08 -16.34 -0.85
CA PHE A 65 -3.34 -16.23 -2.29
C PHE A 65 -2.92 -17.48 -3.07
N GLU A 66 -1.81 -18.11 -2.66
CA GLU A 66 -1.33 -19.36 -3.25
C GLU A 66 -2.25 -20.54 -2.91
N HIS A 67 -2.76 -20.63 -1.69
CA HIS A 67 -3.47 -21.82 -1.22
C HIS A 67 -4.99 -21.76 -1.34
N GLU A 68 -5.58 -20.58 -1.21
CA GLU A 68 -7.03 -20.43 -0.95
C GLU A 68 -7.81 -19.91 -2.16
N VAL A 69 -7.13 -19.43 -3.18
CA VAL A 69 -7.75 -18.85 -4.37
C VAL A 69 -7.80 -19.88 -5.50
N THR A 70 -8.65 -20.89 -5.33
CA THR A 70 -8.84 -21.98 -6.31
C THR A 70 -9.78 -21.63 -7.49
N GLY A 71 -10.29 -20.39 -7.56
CA GLY A 71 -11.23 -19.93 -8.59
C GLY A 71 -10.75 -18.80 -9.50
N LEU A 72 -9.55 -18.26 -9.28
CA LEU A 72 -9.00 -17.22 -10.16
C LEU A 72 -8.31 -17.85 -11.36
N LYS A 73 -8.46 -17.22 -12.54
CA LYS A 73 -7.64 -17.54 -13.72
C LYS A 73 -6.16 -17.46 -13.36
N ASP A 74 -5.39 -18.43 -13.83
CA ASP A 74 -3.94 -18.54 -13.58
C ASP A 74 -3.19 -17.25 -13.94
N ASP A 75 -3.56 -16.59 -15.05
CA ASP A 75 -2.97 -15.31 -15.47
C ASP A 75 -3.14 -14.18 -14.44
N VAL A 76 -4.24 -14.19 -13.69
CA VAL A 76 -4.54 -13.17 -12.66
C VAL A 76 -3.80 -13.52 -11.39
N ARG A 77 -3.82 -14.80 -11.01
CA ARG A 77 -3.07 -15.33 -9.87
C ARG A 77 -1.58 -15.01 -10.01
N GLU A 78 -0.98 -15.32 -11.16
CA GLU A 78 0.44 -15.08 -11.41
C GLU A 78 0.80 -13.59 -11.38
N ARG A 79 -0.05 -12.71 -11.92
CA ARG A 79 0.16 -11.26 -11.82
C ARG A 79 0.14 -10.76 -10.39
N ILE A 80 -0.78 -11.27 -9.57
CA ILE A 80 -0.89 -10.87 -8.17
C ILE A 80 0.30 -11.39 -7.38
N LEU A 81 0.73 -12.64 -7.61
CA LEU A 81 1.93 -13.19 -6.96
C LEU A 81 3.18 -12.39 -7.30
N ARG A 82 3.38 -12.03 -8.58
CA ARG A 82 4.50 -11.16 -9.00
C ARG A 82 4.45 -9.79 -8.34
N LEU A 83 3.27 -9.16 -8.26
CA LEU A 83 3.09 -7.87 -7.59
C LEU A 83 3.39 -7.96 -6.09
N ILE A 84 3.00 -9.05 -5.43
CA ILE A 84 3.28 -9.27 -4.00
C ILE A 84 4.79 -9.45 -3.77
N ASP A 85 5.47 -10.21 -4.63
CA ASP A 85 6.93 -10.42 -4.53
C ASP A 85 7.74 -9.15 -4.83
N GLU A 86 7.35 -8.40 -5.86
CA GLU A 86 7.97 -7.12 -6.22
C GLU A 86 7.75 -6.08 -5.10
N SER A 87 6.56 -6.05 -4.52
CA SER A 87 6.24 -5.18 -3.37
C SER A 87 7.03 -5.58 -2.12
N ARG A 88 7.20 -6.88 -1.86
CA ARG A 88 7.98 -7.39 -0.72
C ARG A 88 9.45 -6.97 -0.83
N THR A 89 10.03 -7.14 -2.01
CA THR A 89 11.44 -6.77 -2.27
C THR A 89 11.64 -5.27 -2.06
N SER A 90 10.76 -4.45 -2.66
CA SER A 90 10.82 -2.99 -2.50
C SER A 90 10.58 -2.54 -1.06
N TYR A 91 9.73 -3.23 -0.29
CA TYR A 91 9.54 -2.97 1.14
C TYR A 91 10.76 -3.31 1.98
N ASP A 92 11.40 -4.45 1.71
CA ASP A 92 12.59 -4.90 2.44
C ASP A 92 13.77 -3.96 2.16
N ASP A 93 13.94 -3.50 0.92
CA ASP A 93 14.94 -2.49 0.55
C ASP A 93 14.70 -1.17 1.28
N PHE A 94 13.46 -0.64 1.23
CA PHE A 94 13.10 0.60 1.92
C PHE A 94 13.27 0.49 3.44
N LYS A 95 12.93 -0.67 4.01
CA LYS A 95 13.15 -0.95 5.44
C LYS A 95 14.62 -0.86 5.79
N SER A 96 15.49 -1.50 5.01
CA SER A 96 16.93 -1.52 5.24
C SER A 96 17.57 -0.13 5.14
N GLU A 97 17.03 0.75 4.29
CA GLU A 97 17.47 2.13 4.14
C GLU A 97 17.02 3.03 5.30
N VAL A 98 15.80 2.82 5.81
CA VAL A 98 15.28 3.54 6.99
C VAL A 98 15.91 3.04 8.30
N GLU A 99 16.31 1.78 8.38
CA GLU A 99 16.97 1.21 9.57
C GLU A 99 18.45 1.65 9.66
N ASN A 100 19.07 2.05 8.54
CA ASN A 100 20.47 2.54 8.46
C ASN A 100 20.60 4.07 8.32
N SER A 101 19.51 4.84 8.28
CA SER A 101 19.49 6.33 8.27
C SER A 101 19.09 6.92 9.61
#